data_AF-A0A2E6PSB5-F1
#
_entry.id   AF-A0A2E6PSB5-F1
#
_cell.length_a   1.000
_cell.length_b   1.000
_cell.length_c   1.000
_cell.angle_alpha   90.00
_cell.angle_beta   90.00
_cell.angle_gamma   90.00
#
_symmetry.space_group_name_H-M   'P 1'
#
loop_
_entity.id
_entity.type
_entity.pdbx_description
1 polymer ?
#
loop_
_entity_poly.entity_id
_entity_poly.type
_entity_poly.pdbx_seq_one_letter_code
_entity_poly.pdbx_strand_id
1 'polypeptide(L)'
;MSDEENKWSQPASPPPPLFTGKKEKDLVKQVNDEVIERVVGQSVVYYPISLEHTQFHEIYGEAVQKNFLDPIRVYAMVKYTSESTTTTPLGVDRIEKITVSFHKRRLTEDQNIFVREGDFVQYGPHLYEILTLAEPNWLYGQVESRFEITAECVRAREGLFNV
;
A
#
# COMPACT_ATOMS: atom_id res chain seq x y z
N MET A 1 -11.95 -49.12 -36.08
CA MET A 1 -12.57 -47.79 -36.03
C MET A 1 -12.38 -47.29 -34.62
N SER A 2 -11.70 -46.16 -34.41
CA SER A 2 -11.48 -45.60 -33.07
C SER A 2 -12.80 -45.07 -32.52
N ASP A 3 -13.25 -45.61 -31.39
CA ASP A 3 -14.54 -45.32 -30.77
C ASP A 3 -14.73 -43.80 -30.59
N GLU A 4 -15.79 -43.24 -31.19
CA GLU A 4 -16.08 -41.80 -31.14
C GLU A 4 -16.40 -41.30 -29.72
N GLU A 5 -16.72 -42.21 -28.80
CA GLU A 5 -17.07 -41.92 -27.41
C GLU A 5 -15.88 -41.42 -26.57
N ASN A 6 -14.64 -41.57 -27.06
CA ASN A 6 -13.41 -41.20 -26.33
C ASN A 6 -12.69 -39.98 -26.94
N LYS A 7 -13.41 -39.13 -27.69
CA LYS A 7 -12.86 -37.87 -28.20
C LYS A 7 -12.88 -36.83 -27.09
N TRP A 8 -11.69 -36.37 -26.69
CA TRP A 8 -11.55 -35.26 -25.75
C TRP A 8 -12.33 -34.03 -26.23
N SER A 9 -13.26 -33.55 -25.42
CA SER A 9 -14.01 -32.32 -25.67
C SER A 9 -13.44 -31.20 -24.81
N GLN A 10 -13.08 -30.07 -25.45
CA GLN A 10 -12.60 -28.91 -24.73
C GLN A 10 -13.77 -28.31 -23.93
N PRO A 11 -13.65 -28.14 -22.61
CA PRO A 11 -14.69 -27.49 -21.82
C PRO A 11 -14.85 -26.02 -22.23
N ALA A 12 -16.07 -25.49 -22.11
CA ALA A 12 -16.41 -24.11 -22.49
C ALA A 12 -15.67 -23.04 -21.65
N SER A 13 -15.12 -23.43 -20.50
CA SER A 13 -14.26 -22.59 -19.67
C SER A 13 -13.01 -23.38 -19.30
N PRO A 14 -11.85 -22.71 -19.17
CA PRO A 14 -10.65 -23.37 -18.68
C PRO A 14 -10.95 -23.97 -17.29
N PRO A 15 -10.35 -25.13 -16.95
CA PRO A 15 -10.50 -25.69 -15.62
C PRO A 15 -10.06 -24.66 -14.58
N PRO A 16 -10.78 -24.54 -13.46
CA PRO A 16 -10.41 -23.60 -12.41
C PRO A 16 -8.98 -23.89 -11.93
N PRO A 17 -8.21 -22.87 -11.55
CA PRO A 17 -6.86 -23.06 -11.08
C PRO A 17 -6.85 -24.01 -9.87
N LEU A 18 -6.01 -25.04 -9.95
CA LEU A 18 -5.86 -26.03 -8.89
C LEU A 18 -5.44 -25.35 -7.57
N PHE A 19 -6.16 -25.64 -6.49
CA PHE A 19 -5.87 -25.26 -5.09
C PHE A 19 -6.13 -23.80 -4.65
N THR A 20 -6.78 -22.95 -5.47
CA THR A 20 -7.00 -21.54 -5.11
C THR A 20 -8.35 -21.03 -5.60
N GLY A 21 -9.43 -21.62 -5.13
CA GLY A 21 -10.78 -21.13 -5.39
C GLY A 21 -11.07 -19.82 -4.66
N LYS A 22 -12.30 -19.31 -4.85
CA LYS A 22 -12.76 -18.11 -4.15
C LYS A 22 -12.78 -18.30 -2.62
N LYS A 23 -13.18 -19.48 -2.17
CA LYS A 23 -13.30 -19.80 -0.73
C LYS A 23 -11.96 -19.73 -0.01
N GLU A 24 -10.92 -20.28 -0.64
CA GLU A 24 -9.57 -20.29 -0.09
C GLU A 24 -9.00 -18.87 -0.03
N LYS A 25 -9.21 -18.08 -1.09
CA LYS A 25 -8.80 -16.66 -1.12
C LYS A 25 -9.52 -15.82 -0.06
N ASP A 26 -10.81 -16.05 0.13
CA ASP A 26 -11.60 -15.32 1.14
C ASP A 26 -11.21 -15.75 2.56
N LEU A 27 -10.85 -17.02 2.78
CA LEU A 27 -10.31 -17.49 4.05
C LEU A 27 -8.96 -16.82 4.36
N VAL A 28 -8.04 -16.78 3.39
CA VAL A 28 -6.74 -16.10 3.56
C VAL A 28 -6.92 -14.62 3.83
N LYS A 29 -7.86 -13.97 3.13
CA LYS A 29 -8.22 -12.57 3.40
C LYS A 29 -8.69 -12.41 4.84
N GLN A 30 -9.66 -13.22 5.27
CA GLN A 30 -10.22 -13.13 6.61
C GLN A 30 -9.14 -13.32 7.69
N VAL A 31 -8.30 -14.33 7.56
CA VAL A 31 -7.22 -14.60 8.52
C VAL A 31 -6.23 -13.45 8.54
N ASN A 32 -5.84 -12.89 7.38
CA ASN A 32 -4.96 -11.73 7.32
C ASN A 32 -5.58 -10.51 7.98
N ASP A 33 -6.85 -10.22 7.71
CA ASP A 33 -7.55 -9.08 8.31
C ASP A 33 -7.63 -9.24 9.83
N GLU A 34 -7.94 -10.44 10.33
CA GLU A 34 -7.94 -10.73 11.77
C GLU A 34 -6.56 -10.59 12.40
N VAL A 35 -5.50 -11.09 11.74
CA VAL A 35 -4.14 -10.99 12.26
C VAL A 35 -3.65 -9.54 12.26
N ILE A 36 -3.88 -8.78 11.19
CA ILE A 36 -3.44 -7.39 11.07
C ILE A 36 -4.18 -6.52 12.09
N GLU A 37 -5.51 -6.65 12.19
CA GLU A 37 -6.30 -5.79 13.07
C GLU A 37 -6.24 -6.21 14.55
N ARG A 38 -6.27 -7.51 14.85
CA ARG A 38 -6.38 -7.99 16.25
C ARG A 38 -5.07 -8.41 16.88
N VAL A 39 -4.11 -8.91 16.10
CA VAL A 39 -2.83 -9.43 16.65
C VAL A 39 -1.72 -8.40 16.51
N VAL A 40 -1.51 -7.86 15.32
CA VAL A 40 -0.50 -6.83 15.07
C VAL A 40 -0.97 -5.49 15.63
N GLY A 41 -2.21 -5.08 15.31
CA GLY A 41 -2.87 -3.92 15.89
C GLY A 41 -2.18 -2.57 15.63
N GLN A 42 -1.21 -2.53 14.71
CA GLN A 42 -0.52 -1.30 14.34
C GLN A 42 -1.42 -0.46 13.45
N SER A 43 -1.78 0.72 13.93
CA SER A 43 -2.57 1.69 13.18
C SER A 43 -1.71 2.87 12.76
N VAL A 44 -2.01 3.38 11.58
CA VAL A 44 -1.35 4.50 10.95
C VAL A 44 -2.42 5.48 10.48
N VAL A 45 -2.17 6.77 10.61
CA VAL A 45 -3.09 7.80 10.11
C VAL A 45 -2.62 8.21 8.71
N TYR A 46 -3.47 8.02 7.72
CA TYR A 46 -3.23 8.30 6.32
C TYR A 46 -3.80 9.67 5.95
N TYR A 47 -2.99 10.51 5.31
CA TYR A 47 -3.33 11.85 4.86
C TYR A 47 -3.21 11.91 3.33
N PRO A 48 -4.34 11.75 2.60
CA PRO A 48 -4.33 11.84 1.15
C PRO A 48 -4.18 13.29 0.70
N ILE A 49 -3.39 13.55 -0.34
CA ILE A 49 -3.34 14.87 -0.98
C ILE A 49 -4.58 15.04 -1.86
N SER A 50 -5.25 16.19 -1.71
CA SER A 50 -6.29 16.60 -2.64
C SER A 50 -5.67 17.18 -3.90
N LEU A 51 -5.79 16.46 -5.02
CA LEU A 51 -5.30 16.94 -6.32
C LEU A 51 -6.12 18.13 -6.85
N GLU A 52 -7.37 18.26 -6.44
CA GLU A 52 -8.28 19.33 -6.90
C GLU A 52 -8.00 20.65 -6.18
N HIS A 53 -7.67 20.59 -4.89
CA HIS A 53 -7.47 21.78 -4.07
C HIS A 53 -6.01 22.19 -3.93
N THR A 54 -5.07 21.31 -4.26
CA THR A 54 -3.64 21.63 -4.21
C THR A 54 -3.23 22.38 -5.48
N GLN A 55 -2.62 23.56 -5.32
CA GLN A 55 -2.11 24.34 -6.44
C GLN A 55 -0.73 23.84 -6.84
N PHE A 56 -0.68 23.00 -7.88
CA PHE A 56 0.56 22.54 -8.48
C PHE A 56 1.11 23.57 -9.46
N HIS A 57 2.43 23.74 -9.44
CA HIS A 57 3.12 24.57 -10.42
C HIS A 57 3.12 23.86 -11.78
N GLU A 58 2.65 24.53 -12.84
CA GLU A 58 2.46 23.93 -14.17
C GLU A 58 3.72 23.26 -14.75
N ILE A 59 4.89 23.88 -14.55
CA ILE A 59 6.16 23.41 -15.10
C ILE A 59 6.79 22.27 -14.28
N TYR A 60 6.68 22.33 -12.95
CA TYR A 60 7.42 21.43 -12.05
C TYR A 60 6.54 20.31 -11.48
N GLY A 61 5.22 20.44 -11.55
CA GLY A 61 4.27 19.47 -11.00
C GLY A 61 4.26 19.40 -9.47
N GLU A 62 4.99 20.30 -8.79
CA GLU A 62 5.09 20.34 -7.33
C GLU A 62 4.28 21.51 -6.77
N ALA A 63 3.83 21.36 -5.52
CA ALA A 63 3.11 22.38 -4.78
C ALA A 63 3.86 22.73 -3.50
N VAL A 64 4.03 24.03 -3.24
CA VAL A 64 4.64 24.53 -2.00
C VAL A 64 3.70 24.31 -0.82
N GLN A 65 2.40 24.54 -1.02
CA GLN A 65 1.36 24.27 -0.03
C GLN A 65 0.46 23.15 -0.57
N LYS A 66 0.55 21.98 0.05
CA LYS A 66 -0.28 20.81 -0.25
C LYS A 66 -1.54 20.85 0.61
N ASN A 67 -2.70 20.66 -0.01
CA ASN A 67 -3.97 20.52 0.71
C ASN A 67 -4.28 19.04 0.88
N PHE A 68 -4.64 18.65 2.11
CA PHE A 68 -4.91 17.27 2.46
C PHE A 68 -6.40 17.05 2.65
N LEU A 69 -6.86 15.85 2.29
CA LEU A 69 -8.18 15.36 2.64
C LEU A 69 -8.19 14.91 4.11
N ASP A 70 -9.39 14.68 4.62
CA ASP A 70 -9.59 14.23 6.00
C ASP A 70 -8.77 12.96 6.29
N PRO A 71 -8.10 12.90 7.45
CA PRO A 71 -7.25 11.77 7.80
C PRO A 71 -8.05 10.49 7.99
N ILE A 72 -7.50 9.39 7.49
CA ILE A 72 -8.12 8.07 7.59
C ILE A 72 -7.21 7.14 8.39
N ARG A 73 -7.78 6.45 9.38
CA ARG A 73 -7.03 5.43 10.14
C ARG A 73 -6.99 4.11 9.37
N VAL A 74 -5.79 3.62 9.12
CA VAL A 74 -5.51 2.37 8.41
C VAL A 74 -4.69 1.43 9.28
N TYR A 75 -5.00 0.14 9.27
CA TYR A 75 -4.15 -0.88 9.90
C TYR A 75 -3.13 -1.38 8.90
N ALA A 76 -1.86 -1.30 9.27
CA ALA A 76 -0.74 -1.66 8.40
C ALA A 76 0.45 -2.10 9.24
N MET A 77 1.30 -2.95 8.66
CA MET A 77 2.55 -3.34 9.31
C MET A 77 3.60 -2.27 9.05
N VAL A 78 4.12 -1.67 10.12
CA VAL A 78 5.17 -0.65 10.04
C VAL A 78 6.50 -1.28 10.45
N LYS A 79 7.47 -1.23 9.54
CA LYS A 79 8.83 -1.67 9.78
C LYS A 79 9.76 -0.45 9.77
N TYR A 80 10.52 -0.29 10.84
CA TYR A 80 11.62 0.67 10.86
C TYR A 80 12.77 0.16 9.99
N THR A 81 13.19 0.94 9.00
CA THR A 81 14.19 0.50 8.01
C THR A 81 15.58 0.98 8.39
N SER A 82 15.78 2.29 8.51
CA SER A 82 17.09 2.86 8.79
C SER A 82 17.01 4.32 9.20
N GLU A 83 18.01 4.76 9.97
CA GLU A 83 18.35 6.18 10.14
C GLU A 83 19.66 6.46 9.40
N SER A 84 19.63 7.35 8.41
CA SER A 84 20.86 7.83 7.77
C SER A 84 21.18 9.22 8.28
N THR A 85 22.38 9.39 8.82
CA THR A 85 22.88 10.69 9.30
C THR A 85 23.96 11.19 8.34
N THR A 86 23.72 12.35 7.71
CA THR A 86 24.67 13.00 6.79
C THR A 86 25.20 14.26 7.44
N THR A 87 26.53 14.37 7.57
CA THR A 87 27.16 15.60 8.09
C THR A 87 27.49 16.52 6.93
N THR A 88 26.83 17.68 6.89
CA THR A 88 27.12 18.76 5.94
C THR A 88 27.85 19.89 6.66
N PRO A 89 28.54 20.79 5.93
CA PRO A 89 29.18 21.96 6.55
C PRO A 89 28.23 22.86 7.35
N LEU A 90 26.91 22.76 7.09
CA LEU A 90 25.86 23.53 7.76
C LEU A 90 25.29 22.81 9.00
N GLY A 91 25.60 21.52 9.20
CA GLY A 91 25.08 20.74 10.31
C GLY A 91 24.86 19.27 9.99
N VAL A 92 24.28 18.58 10.97
CA VAL A 92 23.96 17.14 10.89
C VAL A 92 22.52 16.98 10.42
N ASP A 93 22.32 16.35 9.26
CA ASP A 93 21.01 15.99 8.73
C ASP A 93 20.69 14.54 9.08
N ARG A 94 19.47 14.26 9.57
CA ARG A 94 19.01 12.93 9.95
C ARG A 94 17.77 12.60 9.14
N ILE A 95 17.87 11.54 8.33
CA ILE A 95 16.79 11.04 7.50
C ILE A 95 16.39 9.67 8.04
N GLU A 96 15.22 9.61 8.65
CA GLU A 96 14.58 8.37 9.09
C GLU A 96 13.73 7.79 7.95
N LYS A 97 13.85 6.48 7.76
CA LYS A 97 13.07 5.73 6.77
C LYS A 97 12.27 4.62 7.44
N ILE A 98 11.00 4.54 7.08
CA ILE A 98 10.11 3.44 7.47
C ILE A 98 9.54 2.79 6.22
N THR A 99 9.21 1.52 6.33
CA THR A 99 8.49 0.78 5.29
C THR A 99 7.15 0.37 5.86
N VAL A 100 6.06 0.74 5.17
CA VAL A 100 4.69 0.43 5.58
C VAL A 100 4.10 -0.56 4.58
N SER A 101 3.78 -1.76 5.06
CA SER A 101 3.12 -2.80 4.27
C SER A 101 1.61 -2.76 4.52
N PHE A 102 0.86 -2.49 3.47
CA PHE A 102 -0.59 -2.48 3.47
C PHE A 102 -1.18 -3.72 2.80
N HIS A 103 -2.33 -4.16 3.30
CA HIS A 103 -3.13 -5.19 2.64
C HIS A 103 -4.00 -4.56 1.55
N LYS A 104 -3.69 -4.86 0.28
CA LYS A 104 -4.31 -4.23 -0.89
C LYS A 104 -5.83 -4.38 -0.90
N ARG A 105 -6.28 -5.62 -0.73
CA ARG A 105 -7.70 -6.00 -0.81
C ARG A 105 -8.54 -5.25 0.23
N ARG A 106 -8.01 -5.10 1.44
CA ARG A 106 -8.65 -4.37 2.55
C ARG A 106 -8.83 -2.89 2.23
N LEU A 107 -7.79 -2.25 1.69
CA LEU A 107 -7.82 -0.83 1.34
C LEU A 107 -8.76 -0.54 0.17
N THR A 108 -8.63 -1.30 -0.92
CA THR A 108 -9.35 -0.98 -2.16
C THR A 108 -10.78 -1.48 -2.15
N GLU A 109 -11.05 -2.71 -1.69
CA GLU A 109 -12.39 -3.29 -1.75
C GLU A 109 -13.27 -2.83 -0.59
N ASP A 110 -12.72 -2.78 0.63
CA ASP A 110 -13.55 -2.54 1.82
C ASP A 110 -13.59 -1.05 2.21
N GLN A 111 -12.50 -0.30 2.01
CA GLN A 111 -12.39 1.10 2.41
C GLN A 111 -12.40 2.08 1.22
N ASN A 112 -12.24 1.58 -0.01
CA ASN A 112 -12.14 2.38 -1.24
C ASN A 112 -11.02 3.46 -1.17
N ILE A 113 -9.88 3.09 -0.60
CA ILE A 113 -8.70 3.96 -0.44
C ILE A 113 -7.61 3.48 -1.40
N PHE A 114 -6.96 4.44 -2.06
CA PHE A 114 -5.86 4.20 -2.97
C PHE A 114 -4.63 4.92 -2.46
N VAL A 115 -3.60 4.15 -2.07
CA VAL A 115 -2.33 4.70 -1.62
C VAL A 115 -1.56 5.25 -2.82
N ARG A 116 -0.98 6.44 -2.69
CA ARG A 116 -0.26 7.12 -3.76
C ARG A 116 1.08 7.66 -3.28
N GLU A 117 1.99 7.84 -4.23
CA GLU A 117 3.27 8.49 -4.00
C GLU A 117 3.04 9.97 -3.74
N GLY A 118 3.76 10.52 -2.77
CA GLY A 118 3.60 11.89 -2.27
C GLY A 118 2.60 12.04 -1.13
N ASP A 119 1.73 11.06 -0.88
CA ASP A 119 0.79 11.11 0.26
C ASP A 119 1.52 10.95 1.60
N PHE A 120 0.86 11.40 2.68
CA PHE A 120 1.47 11.47 4.01
C PHE A 120 0.88 10.44 4.96
N VAL A 121 1.71 10.03 5.90
CA VAL A 121 1.47 8.92 6.80
C VAL A 121 2.01 9.31 8.18
N GLN A 122 1.15 9.34 9.18
CA GLN A 122 1.56 9.59 10.56
C GLN A 122 1.64 8.28 11.34
N TYR A 123 2.81 8.07 11.94
CA TYR A 123 3.06 6.94 12.83
C TYR A 123 3.65 7.48 14.14
N GLY A 124 2.89 7.29 15.23
CA GLY A 124 3.22 7.90 16.52
C GLY A 124 3.23 9.44 16.44
N PRO A 125 4.30 10.11 16.90
CA PRO A 125 4.39 11.58 16.89
C PRO A 125 4.93 12.15 15.56
N HIS A 126 5.36 11.32 14.61
CA HIS A 126 6.06 11.77 13.41
C HIS A 126 5.25 11.52 12.15
N LEU A 127 5.41 12.45 11.20
CA LEU A 127 4.85 12.39 9.85
C LEU A 127 5.92 11.89 8.87
N TYR A 128 5.49 11.04 7.95
CA TYR A 128 6.31 10.45 6.91
C TYR A 128 5.63 10.66 5.55
N GLU A 129 6.41 11.02 4.54
CA GLU A 129 5.96 11.13 3.15
C GLU A 129 6.24 9.82 2.43
N ILE A 130 5.28 9.33 1.65
CA ILE A 130 5.45 8.14 0.80
C ILE A 130 6.26 8.56 -0.43
N LEU A 131 7.45 7.99 -0.60
CA LEU A 131 8.29 8.28 -1.76
C LEU A 131 8.06 7.29 -2.89
N THR A 132 8.01 6.00 -2.55
CA THR A 132 7.92 4.93 -3.54
C THR A 132 6.87 3.93 -3.12
N LEU A 133 6.12 3.44 -4.09
CA LEU A 133 5.20 2.33 -3.92
C LEU A 133 5.69 1.11 -4.71
N ALA A 134 5.92 0.03 -3.98
CA ALA A 134 6.15 -1.28 -4.55
C ALA A 134 4.85 -2.09 -4.52
N GLU A 135 4.30 -2.32 -5.71
CA GLU A 135 3.39 -3.42 -6.02
C GLU A 135 4.12 -4.25 -7.10
N PRO A 136 4.29 -5.60 -7.03
CA PRO A 136 3.30 -6.58 -6.59
C PRO A 136 3.85 -7.84 -5.87
N ASN A 137 3.14 -8.34 -4.84
CA ASN A 137 3.21 -9.76 -4.47
C ASN A 137 1.95 -10.49 -4.97
N TRP A 138 2.14 -11.48 -5.84
CA TRP A 138 1.07 -12.34 -6.33
C TRP A 138 0.78 -13.45 -5.33
N LEU A 139 -0.45 -13.51 -4.84
CA LEU A 139 -0.91 -14.63 -4.05
C LEU A 139 -0.96 -15.87 -4.95
N TYR A 140 -0.26 -16.94 -4.56
CA TYR A 140 -0.20 -18.19 -5.31
C TYR A 140 0.29 -18.07 -6.76
N GLY A 141 1.04 -17.02 -7.09
CA GLY A 141 1.54 -16.79 -8.46
C GLY A 141 0.46 -16.39 -9.47
N GLN A 142 -0.75 -16.04 -9.01
CA GLN A 142 -1.81 -15.58 -9.89
C GLN A 142 -1.76 -14.06 -10.06
N VAL A 143 -1.70 -13.64 -11.33
CA VAL A 143 -1.55 -12.21 -11.71
C VAL A 143 -2.67 -11.33 -11.17
N GLU A 144 -3.88 -11.90 -11.03
CA GLU A 144 -5.07 -11.18 -10.58
C GLU A 144 -5.14 -10.99 -9.05
N SER A 145 -4.43 -11.81 -8.27
CA SER A 145 -4.45 -11.72 -6.80
C SER A 145 -3.23 -11.00 -6.27
N ARG A 146 -3.22 -9.68 -6.40
CA ARG A 146 -2.25 -8.82 -5.72
C ARG A 146 -2.70 -8.61 -4.27
N PHE A 147 -1.87 -8.96 -3.30
CA PHE A 147 -2.27 -8.90 -1.88
C PHE A 147 -1.58 -7.80 -1.06
N GLU A 148 -0.36 -7.40 -1.44
CA GLU A 148 0.45 -6.44 -0.69
C GLU A 148 0.75 -5.18 -1.50
N ILE A 149 0.74 -4.04 -0.81
CA ILE A 149 1.30 -2.77 -1.26
C ILE A 149 2.35 -2.39 -0.23
N THR A 150 3.60 -2.25 -0.64
CA THR A 150 4.69 -1.81 0.23
C THR A 150 5.04 -0.37 -0.10
N ALA A 151 4.92 0.52 0.88
CA ALA A 151 5.30 1.92 0.75
C ALA A 151 6.62 2.17 1.47
N GLU A 152 7.59 2.78 0.79
CA GLU A 152 8.77 3.33 1.46
C GLU A 152 8.52 4.80 1.78
N CYS A 153 8.59 5.12 3.07
CA CYS A 153 8.32 6.45 3.56
C CYS A 153 9.56 7.07 4.22
N VAL A 154 9.70 8.38 4.04
CA VAL A 154 10.77 9.19 4.63
C VAL A 154 10.16 10.22 5.56
N ARG A 155 10.83 10.49 6.69
CA ARG A 155 10.36 11.49 7.66
C ARG A 155 10.20 12.86 7.01
N ALA A 156 9.00 13.42 7.15
CA ALA A 156 8.68 14.75 6.66
C ALA A 156 9.42 15.82 7.48
N ARG A 157 9.85 16.89 6.80
CA ARG A 157 10.48 18.03 7.46
C ARG A 157 9.43 18.91 8.13
N GLU A 158 9.80 19.54 9.24
CA GLU A 158 8.94 20.52 9.91
C GLU A 158 8.58 21.67 8.96
N GLY A 159 7.32 22.08 8.97
CA GLY A 159 6.79 23.14 8.10
C GLY A 159 6.29 22.69 6.73
N LEU A 160 6.53 21.43 6.33
CA LEU A 160 5.95 20.87 5.10
C LEU A 160 4.47 20.49 5.27
N PHE A 161 4.09 20.18 6.50
CA PHE A 161 2.75 19.73 6.89
C PHE A 161 2.38 20.41 8.21
N ASN A 162 1.37 21.26 8.20
CA ASN A 162 0.80 21.87 9.39
C ASN A 162 -0.60 21.28 9.59
N VAL A 163 -0.79 20.51 10.68
CA VAL A 163 -2.10 20.04 11.14
C VAL A 163 -2.83 21.19 11.83
#